data_AF-A0AAD9KZB3-F1
#
_entry.id   AF-A0AAD9KZB3-F1
#
_cell.length_a   1.000
_cell.length_b   1.000
_cell.length_c   1.000
_cell.angle_alpha   90.00
_cell.angle_beta   90.00
_cell.angle_gamma   90.00
#
_symmetry.space_group_name_H-M   'P 1'
#
loop_
_entity.id
_entity.type
_entity.pdbx_description
1 polymer ?
#
loop_
_entity_poly.entity_id
_entity_poly.type
_entity_poly.pdbx_seq_one_letter_code
_entity_poly.pdbx_strand_id
1 'polypeptide(L)'
;MKRLWGYSRVVANAFQRKWKLCITILLATILLETMTIILGGYRFSPVEEQPEDFIIQYEAYCERSLLPRGWYIMPGPSSEIIPVFGNPNDSVKLTPGSLPPNQNNVLADTHDHVVGYGAYRSSSPPSYIGQSLCSCISPELEGRHNITFEMPYIGELEMQHPELLPGGVWEPTDCIPRQRVALIVPFRDREEHLRIFLNLLIPMLQRQKLAYRIIVIEQARPEVFNKAMMMNIGFVEANQLEDFDCFIFHDVDMLPEDDRNLYSCSAMPRHVGAYCDKWNYKVPYQDIFGGATAFTGPHFRLVNGFSNQYYGWGGEDDDIFQRVVAAKLKVVRYPSSVARYTMIKHKADRRNPYNKNSGIAWGYRPQHYAREGLTTLQYKRLSIEFRPLYTWVYAEVAAQPKDFNRPQRSGTPATVWQSQRCMPHVWCMLLLLCLLSVHDNHR
;
A
#
# COMPACT_ATOMS: atom_id res chain seq x y z
N MET A 1 -57.16 -10.49 50.68
CA MET A 1 -55.72 -10.38 51.07
C MET A 1 -54.77 -11.34 50.33
N LYS A 2 -55.10 -12.61 50.07
CA LYS A 2 -54.20 -13.55 49.34
C LYS A 2 -53.94 -13.23 47.85
N ARG A 3 -54.78 -12.43 47.18
CA ARG A 3 -54.57 -11.99 45.78
C ARG A 3 -53.61 -10.80 45.60
N LEU A 4 -53.40 -9.98 46.65
CA LEU A 4 -52.48 -8.83 46.60
C LEU A 4 -51.01 -9.22 46.85
N TRP A 5 -50.77 -10.30 47.60
CA TRP A 5 -49.42 -10.83 47.84
C TRP A 5 -48.80 -11.58 46.65
N GLY A 6 -49.63 -12.19 45.79
CA GLY A 6 -49.16 -12.87 44.57
C GLY A 6 -48.61 -11.91 43.51
N TYR A 7 -49.24 -10.74 43.35
CA TYR A 7 -48.81 -9.73 42.39
C TYR A 7 -47.47 -9.07 42.77
N SER A 8 -47.23 -8.82 44.06
CA SER A 8 -45.96 -8.26 44.55
C SER A 8 -44.76 -9.18 44.28
N ARG A 9 -44.92 -10.51 44.43
CA ARG A 9 -43.85 -11.49 44.22
C ARG A 9 -43.49 -11.67 42.74
N VAL A 10 -44.47 -11.59 41.84
CA VAL A 10 -44.24 -11.70 40.38
C VAL A 10 -43.55 -10.45 39.84
N VAL A 11 -43.94 -9.26 40.31
CA VAL A 11 -43.30 -7.99 39.92
C VAL A 11 -41.87 -7.89 40.46
N ALA A 12 -41.63 -8.30 41.72
CA ALA A 12 -40.28 -8.33 42.29
C ALA A 12 -39.34 -9.29 41.56
N ASN A 13 -39.81 -10.50 41.21
CA ASN A 13 -39.02 -11.47 40.44
C ASN A 13 -38.75 -11.00 39.00
N ALA A 14 -39.69 -10.30 38.36
CA ALA A 14 -39.48 -9.71 37.03
C ALA A 14 -38.47 -8.56 37.08
N PHE A 15 -38.52 -7.72 38.12
CA PHE A 15 -37.56 -6.64 38.32
C PHE A 15 -36.16 -7.18 38.61
N GLN A 16 -36.04 -8.21 39.45
CA GLN A 16 -34.75 -8.84 39.77
C GLN A 16 -34.13 -9.57 38.56
N ARG A 17 -34.94 -10.17 37.69
CA ARG A 17 -34.47 -10.76 36.42
C ARG A 17 -34.00 -9.71 35.42
N LYS A 18 -34.72 -8.59 35.27
CA LYS A 18 -34.29 -7.48 34.42
C LYS A 18 -33.04 -6.79 34.97
N TRP A 19 -32.93 -6.63 36.29
CA TRP A 19 -31.76 -6.08 36.95
C TRP A 19 -30.51 -6.96 36.76
N LYS A 20 -30.65 -8.27 36.92
CA LYS A 20 -29.57 -9.22 36.63
C LYS A 20 -29.17 -9.18 35.15
N LEU A 21 -30.13 -9.13 34.23
CA LEU A 21 -29.84 -9.02 32.80
C LEU A 21 -29.09 -7.72 32.46
N CYS A 22 -29.49 -6.58 33.02
CA CYS A 22 -28.78 -5.31 32.83
C CYS A 22 -27.34 -5.35 33.37
N ILE A 23 -27.12 -5.95 34.55
CA ILE A 23 -25.76 -6.11 35.11
C ILE A 23 -24.93 -7.07 34.26
N THR A 24 -25.50 -8.18 33.79
CA THR A 24 -24.78 -9.12 32.92
C THR A 24 -24.42 -8.48 31.59
N ILE A 25 -25.31 -7.67 30.99
CA ILE A 25 -25.01 -6.91 29.77
C ILE A 25 -23.91 -5.89 30.05
N LEU A 26 -23.99 -5.12 31.14
CA LEU A 26 -23.00 -4.11 31.52
C LEU A 26 -21.62 -4.72 31.76
N LEU A 27 -21.55 -5.85 32.47
CA LEU A 27 -20.30 -6.56 32.71
C LEU A 27 -19.75 -7.18 31.42
N ALA A 28 -20.60 -7.67 30.53
CA ALA A 28 -20.19 -8.18 29.23
C ALA A 28 -19.66 -7.07 28.31
N THR A 29 -20.25 -5.86 28.32
CA THR A 29 -19.70 -4.71 27.60
C THR A 29 -18.38 -4.25 28.18
N ILE A 30 -18.25 -4.16 29.51
CA ILE A 30 -16.97 -3.79 30.16
C ILE A 30 -15.90 -4.84 29.85
N LEU A 31 -16.23 -6.14 29.84
CA LEU A 31 -15.32 -7.21 29.44
C LEU A 31 -14.95 -7.13 27.95
N LEU A 32 -15.89 -6.81 27.07
CA LEU A 32 -15.59 -6.61 25.64
C LEU A 32 -14.70 -5.38 25.42
N GLU A 33 -14.97 -4.26 26.10
CA GLU A 33 -14.15 -3.05 26.00
C GLU A 33 -12.75 -3.28 26.56
N THR A 34 -12.63 -3.93 27.72
CA THR A 34 -11.32 -4.26 28.31
C THR A 34 -10.57 -5.31 27.48
N MET A 35 -11.23 -6.31 26.91
CA MET A 35 -10.60 -7.24 25.95
C MET A 35 -10.20 -6.53 24.65
N THR A 36 -10.96 -5.54 24.18
CA THR A 36 -10.60 -4.71 23.01
C THR A 36 -9.41 -3.80 23.33
N ILE A 37 -9.29 -3.31 24.57
CA ILE A 37 -8.14 -2.53 25.03
C ILE A 37 -6.91 -3.42 25.22
N ILE A 38 -7.07 -4.62 25.76
CA ILE A 38 -5.97 -5.58 26.02
C ILE A 38 -5.49 -6.26 24.73
N LEU A 39 -6.39 -6.60 23.79
CA LEU A 39 -6.05 -7.22 22.49
C LEU A 39 -5.80 -6.18 21.38
N GLY A 40 -6.35 -4.98 21.49
CA GLY A 40 -6.17 -3.85 20.56
C GLY A 40 -5.02 -2.91 20.91
N GLY A 41 -4.23 -3.24 21.95
CA GLY A 41 -3.13 -2.42 22.47
C GLY A 41 -1.91 -2.25 21.54
N TYR A 42 -1.91 -2.89 20.37
CA TYR A 42 -0.92 -2.62 19.32
C TYR A 42 -1.56 -1.85 18.17
N ARG A 43 -1.96 -0.59 18.44
CA ARG A 43 -2.16 0.37 17.34
C ARG A 43 -0.78 0.71 16.77
N PHE A 44 -0.48 0.16 15.60
CA PHE A 44 0.68 0.54 14.81
C PHE A 44 0.40 1.90 14.17
N SER A 45 0.67 2.98 14.90
CA SER A 45 0.63 4.31 14.32
C SER A 45 1.79 4.49 13.34
N PRO A 46 1.58 5.21 12.22
CA PRO A 46 2.68 5.64 11.36
C PRO A 46 3.73 6.42 12.15
N VAL A 47 4.99 6.30 11.73
CA VAL A 47 6.10 7.02 12.35
C VAL A 47 6.35 8.30 11.57
N GLU A 48 6.17 9.45 12.24
CA GLU A 48 6.52 10.76 11.70
C GLU A 48 7.98 11.09 12.08
N GLU A 49 8.81 11.31 11.07
CA GLU A 49 10.20 11.72 11.26
C GLU A 49 10.25 13.16 11.79
N GLN A 50 11.07 13.40 12.81
CA GLN A 50 11.25 14.75 13.34
C GLN A 50 12.09 15.60 12.38
N PRO A 51 11.81 16.91 12.24
CA PRO A 51 12.54 17.78 11.31
C PRO A 51 14.06 17.81 11.51
N GLU A 52 14.52 17.75 12.77
CA GLU A 52 15.95 17.78 13.13
C GLU A 52 16.64 16.43 12.87
N ASP A 53 15.87 15.33 12.88
CA ASP A 53 16.37 13.97 12.68
C ASP A 53 16.26 13.50 11.23
N PHE A 54 15.45 14.16 10.39
CA PHE A 54 15.18 13.76 9.02
C PHE A 54 16.47 13.56 8.20
N ILE A 55 17.33 14.59 8.17
CA ILE A 55 18.59 14.54 7.39
C ILE A 55 19.48 13.40 7.90
N ILE A 56 19.63 13.29 9.23
CA ILE A 56 20.50 12.29 9.86
C ILE A 56 19.98 10.87 9.61
N GLN A 57 18.68 10.63 9.78
CA GLN A 57 18.07 9.32 9.54
C GLN A 57 18.13 8.93 8.06
N TYR A 58 17.89 9.89 7.17
CA TYR A 58 17.97 9.66 5.74
C TYR A 58 19.40 9.37 5.29
N GLU A 59 20.38 10.17 5.71
CA GLU A 59 21.80 9.94 5.42
C GLU A 59 22.28 8.61 5.99
N ALA A 60 21.94 8.29 7.24
CA ALA A 60 22.28 7.02 7.86
C ALA A 60 21.68 5.82 7.12
N TYR A 61 20.44 5.94 6.61
CA TYR A 61 19.85 4.91 5.76
C TYR A 61 20.55 4.83 4.40
N CYS A 62 20.77 5.98 3.77
CA CYS A 62 21.35 6.12 2.44
C CYS A 62 22.79 5.61 2.35
N GLU A 63 23.58 5.77 3.41
CA GLU A 63 24.93 5.20 3.49
C GLU A 63 24.89 3.67 3.72
N ARG A 64 23.89 3.18 4.45
CA ARG A 64 23.75 1.74 4.78
C ARG A 64 23.06 0.91 3.69
N SER A 65 22.26 1.53 2.82
CA SER A 65 21.49 0.84 1.78
C SER A 65 22.35 0.35 0.60
N LEU A 66 23.67 0.53 0.68
CA LEU A 66 24.67 -0.04 -0.23
C LEU A 66 25.03 -1.51 0.07
N LEU A 67 24.30 -2.20 0.95
CA LEU A 67 24.51 -3.63 1.13
C LEU A 67 24.25 -4.37 -0.19
N PRO A 68 25.06 -5.40 -0.53
CA PRO A 68 24.91 -6.15 -1.77
C PRO A 68 23.48 -6.65 -1.96
N ARG A 69 23.00 -6.69 -3.21
CA ARG A 69 21.71 -7.27 -3.62
C ARG A 69 21.42 -8.55 -2.81
N GLY A 70 20.34 -8.53 -2.02
CA GLY A 70 19.91 -9.66 -1.18
C GLY A 70 19.98 -9.46 0.33
N TRP A 71 20.58 -8.37 0.82
CA TRP A 71 20.66 -8.09 2.27
C TRP A 71 19.73 -6.94 2.65
N TYR A 72 18.49 -7.25 3.02
CA TYR A 72 17.56 -6.28 3.61
C TYR A 72 17.61 -6.39 5.13
N ILE A 73 17.96 -5.29 5.81
CA ILE A 73 17.90 -5.21 7.27
C ILE A 73 16.46 -4.87 7.66
N MET A 74 15.74 -5.81 8.25
CA MET A 74 14.51 -5.54 8.98
C MET A 74 14.89 -5.08 10.39
N PRO A 75 14.59 -3.85 10.83
CA PRO A 75 14.77 -3.47 12.23
C PRO A 75 13.75 -4.23 13.09
N GLY A 76 14.20 -5.25 13.80
CA GLY A 76 13.41 -5.95 14.81
C GLY A 76 13.12 -5.07 16.04
N PRO A 77 12.17 -5.45 16.92
CA PRO A 77 11.81 -4.68 18.12
C PRO A 77 12.90 -4.63 19.21
N SER A 78 14.00 -5.34 19.01
CA SER A 78 15.20 -5.38 19.84
C SER A 78 16.34 -5.77 18.92
N SER A 79 17.53 -5.24 19.20
CA SER A 79 18.78 -5.36 18.44
C SER A 79 19.26 -6.80 18.16
N GLU A 80 18.54 -7.57 17.35
CA GLU A 80 18.98 -8.84 16.77
C GLU A 80 18.96 -8.76 15.25
N ILE A 81 20.16 -8.96 14.67
CA ILE A 81 20.40 -9.03 13.23
C ILE A 81 19.90 -10.38 12.76
N ILE A 82 18.79 -10.43 12.02
CA ILE A 82 18.34 -11.66 11.34
C ILE A 82 18.72 -11.55 9.86
N PRO A 83 19.77 -12.25 9.39
CA PRO A 83 20.09 -12.31 7.96
C PRO A 83 19.06 -13.19 7.25
N VAL A 84 18.40 -12.65 6.22
CA VAL A 84 17.64 -13.46 5.25
C VAL A 84 18.62 -13.87 4.16
N PHE A 85 19.12 -15.11 4.23
CA PHE A 85 19.94 -15.68 3.16
C PHE A 85 19.06 -16.05 1.97
N GLY A 86 19.08 -15.25 0.90
CA GLY A 86 18.73 -15.71 -0.44
C GLY A 86 19.99 -16.23 -1.12
N ASN A 87 20.11 -17.55 -1.30
CA ASN A 87 21.22 -18.13 -2.03
C ASN A 87 21.10 -17.81 -3.53
N PRO A 88 22.11 -17.20 -4.20
CA PRO A 88 22.04 -16.83 -5.61
C PRO A 88 21.97 -18.02 -6.60
N ASN A 89 22.00 -19.26 -6.11
CA ASN A 89 22.07 -20.48 -6.92
C ASN A 89 20.82 -21.37 -6.87
N ASP A 90 19.72 -20.95 -6.26
CA ASP A 90 18.46 -21.71 -6.29
C ASP A 90 17.73 -21.54 -7.63
N SER A 91 18.33 -22.16 -8.66
CA SER A 91 17.58 -22.61 -9.83
C SER A 91 16.69 -23.77 -9.39
N VAL A 92 15.41 -23.49 -9.16
CA VAL A 92 14.40 -24.53 -8.92
C VAL A 92 14.29 -25.37 -10.19
N LYS A 93 15.06 -26.46 -10.26
CA LYS A 93 14.84 -27.55 -11.21
C LYS A 93 13.53 -28.24 -10.84
N LEU A 94 12.44 -27.86 -11.49
CA LEU A 94 11.20 -28.64 -11.49
C LEU A 94 11.48 -29.98 -12.17
N THR A 95 11.51 -31.05 -11.38
CA THR A 95 11.51 -32.43 -11.89
C THR A 95 10.06 -32.85 -12.18
N PRO A 96 9.78 -33.54 -13.30
CA PRO A 96 8.43 -33.93 -13.68
C PRO A 96 7.98 -35.18 -12.92
N GLY A 97 6.92 -35.06 -12.12
CA GLY A 97 6.35 -36.17 -11.35
C GLY A 97 4.84 -36.03 -11.13
N SER A 98 4.08 -36.62 -12.04
CA SER A 98 2.71 -37.16 -11.90
C SER A 98 1.62 -36.27 -11.25
N LEU A 99 0.87 -35.56 -12.11
CA LEU A 99 -0.55 -35.23 -11.86
C LEU A 99 -1.45 -36.27 -12.57
N PRO A 100 -2.57 -36.72 -11.97
CA PRO A 100 -3.57 -37.52 -12.66
C PRO A 100 -4.46 -36.65 -13.58
N PRO A 101 -5.10 -37.24 -14.62
CA PRO A 101 -5.61 -36.51 -15.78
C PRO A 101 -7.11 -36.17 -15.71
N ASN A 102 -7.48 -35.20 -16.57
CA ASN A 102 -8.80 -34.71 -17.03
C ASN A 102 -9.14 -33.29 -16.53
N GLN A 103 -9.53 -32.33 -17.38
CA GLN A 103 -9.82 -32.31 -18.82
C GLN A 103 -9.82 -30.84 -19.29
N ASN A 104 -9.09 -30.56 -20.39
CA ASN A 104 -9.44 -29.76 -21.59
C ASN A 104 -10.46 -28.63 -21.44
N ASN A 105 -10.36 -27.44 -22.03
CA ASN A 105 -9.53 -26.74 -23.02
C ASN A 105 -9.89 -25.23 -22.80
N VAL A 106 -9.08 -24.21 -23.08
CA VAL A 106 -8.81 -23.67 -24.42
C VAL A 106 -7.52 -22.82 -24.34
N LEU A 107 -6.42 -23.35 -24.89
CA LEU A 107 -5.28 -22.58 -25.39
C LEU A 107 -4.77 -23.31 -26.64
N ALA A 108 -5.30 -22.89 -27.77
CA ALA A 108 -4.85 -23.12 -29.14
C ALA A 108 -5.57 -22.01 -29.93
N ASP A 109 -5.00 -21.22 -30.81
CA ASP A 109 -3.77 -21.30 -31.58
C ASP A 109 -3.68 -19.91 -32.26
N THR A 110 -2.53 -19.25 -32.22
CA THR A 110 -2.08 -18.34 -33.29
C THR A 110 -0.59 -18.10 -33.11
N HIS A 111 0.21 -19.05 -33.59
CA HIS A 111 1.45 -18.68 -34.26
C HIS A 111 1.10 -17.86 -35.51
N ASP A 112 1.43 -16.58 -35.51
CA ASP A 112 2.32 -15.98 -36.51
C ASP A 112 2.44 -14.46 -36.31
N HIS A 113 3.63 -13.95 -36.62
CA HIS A 113 4.13 -12.57 -36.45
C HIS A 113 4.75 -12.24 -35.09
N VAL A 114 5.78 -13.01 -34.74
CA VAL A 114 6.91 -12.49 -33.96
C VAL A 114 7.65 -11.47 -34.83
N VAL A 115 7.23 -10.20 -34.79
CA VAL A 115 8.16 -9.11 -35.06
C VAL A 115 9.05 -9.03 -33.83
N GLY A 116 10.25 -9.57 -33.96
CA GLY A 116 11.28 -9.48 -32.94
C GLY A 116 11.69 -8.03 -32.72
N TYR A 117 10.99 -7.35 -31.81
CA TYR A 117 11.52 -6.15 -31.20
C TYR A 117 12.43 -6.61 -30.08
N GLY A 118 13.73 -6.63 -30.39
CA GLY A 118 14.77 -6.80 -29.40
C GLY A 118 14.49 -5.88 -28.23
N ALA A 119 14.54 -6.45 -27.01
CA ALA A 119 14.79 -5.65 -25.83
C ALA A 119 15.93 -4.71 -26.19
N TYR A 120 15.69 -3.40 -26.15
CA TYR A 120 16.75 -2.41 -26.17
C TYR A 120 17.57 -2.63 -24.90
N ARG A 121 18.43 -3.66 -24.90
CA ARG A 121 19.66 -3.69 -24.12
C ARG A 121 20.56 -2.62 -24.75
N SER A 122 20.17 -1.37 -24.53
CA SER A 122 21.02 -0.23 -24.79
C SER A 122 22.21 -0.35 -23.85
N SER A 123 23.39 -0.41 -24.46
CA SER A 123 24.71 -0.20 -23.90
C SER A 123 25.15 -1.14 -22.77
N SER A 124 26.30 -1.77 -23.01
CA SER A 124 27.28 -2.13 -21.99
C SER A 124 27.22 -1.20 -20.78
N PRO A 125 27.33 -1.72 -19.53
CA PRO A 125 27.30 -0.86 -18.34
C PRO A 125 28.28 0.29 -18.54
N PRO A 126 27.92 1.53 -18.20
CA PRO A 126 28.87 2.64 -18.20
C PRO A 126 30.10 2.15 -17.45
N SER A 127 31.28 2.33 -18.03
CA SER A 127 32.51 2.08 -17.30
C SER A 127 32.58 3.13 -16.18
N TYR A 128 32.00 2.83 -15.02
CA TYR A 128 32.01 3.66 -13.83
C TYR A 128 33.41 3.81 -13.20
N ILE A 129 34.47 3.59 -14.00
CA ILE A 129 35.85 3.61 -13.55
C ILE A 129 36.19 5.06 -13.17
N GLY A 130 36.14 5.33 -11.86
CA GLY A 130 36.46 6.63 -11.28
C GLY A 130 35.27 7.50 -10.87
N GLN A 131 34.02 7.07 -11.06
CA GLN A 131 32.85 7.83 -10.57
C GLN A 131 32.48 7.46 -9.12
N SER A 132 32.19 8.46 -8.30
CA SER A 132 31.64 8.26 -6.96
C SER A 132 30.11 8.11 -7.01
N LEU A 133 29.55 7.47 -5.99
CA LEU A 133 28.11 7.51 -5.75
C LEU A 133 27.64 8.95 -5.59
N CYS A 134 26.42 9.25 -6.04
CA CYS A 134 25.78 10.53 -5.77
C CYS A 134 25.69 10.78 -4.26
N SER A 135 25.68 12.04 -3.83
CA SER A 135 25.46 12.36 -2.42
C SER A 135 24.09 11.87 -1.97
N CYS A 136 23.94 11.58 -0.67
CA CYS A 136 22.64 11.14 -0.14
C CYS A 136 21.58 12.21 -0.33
N ILE A 137 21.90 13.43 0.09
CA ILE A 137 21.12 14.62 -0.19
C ILE A 137 21.82 15.35 -1.34
N SER A 138 21.12 15.53 -2.45
CA SER A 138 21.68 16.25 -3.58
C SER A 138 21.94 17.71 -3.21
N PRO A 139 23.11 18.29 -3.56
CA PRO A 139 23.37 19.71 -3.37
C PRO A 139 22.52 20.60 -4.28
N GLU A 140 21.84 20.02 -5.28
CA GLU A 140 20.99 20.75 -6.24
C GLU A 140 19.57 20.97 -5.74
N LEU A 141 19.18 20.44 -4.57
CA LEU A 141 17.84 20.65 -4.02
C LEU A 141 17.61 22.13 -3.69
N GLU A 142 16.49 22.68 -4.14
CA GLU A 142 16.11 24.08 -3.95
C GLU A 142 15.18 24.26 -2.74
N GLY A 143 14.59 23.18 -2.25
CA GLY A 143 13.60 23.17 -1.18
C GLY A 143 12.20 23.49 -1.68
N ARG A 144 11.48 24.29 -0.89
CA ARG A 144 10.09 24.62 -1.17
C ARG A 144 9.96 25.56 -2.35
N HIS A 145 9.06 25.24 -3.26
CA HIS A 145 8.72 26.06 -4.41
C HIS A 145 7.20 26.28 -4.48
N ASN A 146 6.81 27.36 -5.18
CA ASN A 146 5.41 27.64 -5.43
C ASN A 146 4.91 26.77 -6.59
N ILE A 147 3.77 26.11 -6.41
CA ILE A 147 3.16 25.30 -7.45
C ILE A 147 2.56 26.19 -8.52
N THR A 148 3.03 26.03 -9.76
CA THR A 148 2.39 26.58 -10.96
C THR A 148 1.58 25.48 -11.64
N PHE A 149 0.40 25.83 -12.14
CA PHE A 149 -0.43 24.92 -12.94
C PHE A 149 -0.17 25.10 -14.44
N GLU A 150 1.08 25.40 -14.78
CA GLU A 150 1.50 25.52 -16.17
C GLU A 150 1.33 24.18 -16.87
N MET A 151 0.72 24.24 -18.05
CA MET A 151 0.29 23.07 -18.78
C MET A 151 0.79 23.14 -20.23
N PRO A 152 2.13 23.10 -20.42
CA PRO A 152 2.74 23.11 -21.74
C PRO A 152 2.27 21.92 -22.59
N TYR A 153 2.36 22.05 -23.91
CA TYR A 153 2.12 20.93 -24.80
C TYR A 153 3.21 19.86 -24.63
N ILE A 154 2.87 18.60 -24.89
CA ILE A 154 3.84 17.49 -24.75
C ILE A 154 5.10 17.76 -25.58
N GLY A 155 4.97 18.23 -26.83
CA GLY A 155 6.13 18.57 -27.66
C GLY A 155 6.99 19.73 -27.11
N GLU A 156 6.41 20.66 -26.34
CA GLU A 156 7.18 21.73 -25.67
C GLU A 156 7.97 21.16 -24.50
N LEU A 157 7.36 20.29 -23.69
CA LEU A 157 8.05 19.57 -22.62
C LEU A 157 9.18 18.69 -23.15
N GLU A 158 8.97 18.02 -24.28
CA GLU A 158 9.99 17.22 -24.96
C GLU A 158 11.21 18.07 -25.37
N MET A 159 10.96 19.28 -25.88
CA MET A 159 12.04 20.22 -26.22
C MET A 159 12.74 20.80 -24.99
N GLN A 160 12.04 20.94 -23.86
CA GLN A 160 12.62 21.40 -22.59
C GLN A 160 13.50 20.34 -21.92
N HIS A 161 13.27 19.07 -22.24
CA HIS A 161 13.93 17.93 -21.61
C HIS A 161 14.61 17.00 -22.63
N PRO A 162 15.55 17.50 -23.47
CA PRO A 162 16.24 16.69 -24.47
C PRO A 162 17.16 15.61 -23.86
N GLU A 163 17.49 15.74 -22.58
CA GLU A 163 18.29 14.79 -21.81
C GLU A 163 17.55 13.50 -21.43
N LEU A 164 16.21 13.48 -21.54
CA LEU A 164 15.42 12.27 -21.27
C LEU A 164 15.56 11.27 -22.42
N LEU A 165 15.89 10.02 -22.07
CA LEU A 165 15.85 8.91 -23.01
C LEU A 165 14.41 8.44 -23.22
N PRO A 166 14.07 7.89 -24.42
CA PRO A 166 12.73 7.38 -24.70
C PRO A 166 12.22 6.40 -23.63
N GLY A 167 10.94 6.55 -23.29
CA GLY A 167 10.30 5.87 -22.17
C GLY A 167 10.35 6.66 -20.86
N GLY A 168 10.76 7.93 -20.89
CA GLY A 168 10.86 8.80 -19.71
C GLY A 168 11.96 8.36 -18.76
N VAL A 169 13.11 7.99 -19.32
CA VAL A 169 14.25 7.47 -18.56
C VAL A 169 15.29 8.57 -18.39
N TRP A 170 15.81 8.71 -17.17
CA TRP A 170 16.91 9.62 -16.89
C TRP A 170 17.80 9.03 -15.79
N GLU A 171 19.09 9.32 -15.88
CA GLU A 171 20.07 9.04 -14.82
C GLU A 171 21.16 10.12 -14.81
N PRO A 172 21.74 10.45 -13.63
CA PRO A 172 22.82 11.43 -13.54
C PRO A 172 24.07 10.92 -14.27
N THR A 173 24.79 11.84 -14.92
CA THR A 173 26.02 11.53 -15.69
C THR A 173 27.30 11.81 -14.90
N ASP A 174 27.19 12.60 -13.84
CA ASP A 174 28.27 13.10 -12.99
C ASP A 174 28.53 12.21 -11.75
N CYS A 175 27.61 11.31 -11.43
CA CYS A 175 27.73 10.39 -10.29
C CYS A 175 26.91 9.12 -10.50
N ILE A 176 27.23 8.07 -9.73
CA ILE A 176 26.48 6.80 -9.77
C ILE A 176 25.20 6.96 -8.92
N PRO A 177 24.00 6.82 -9.49
CA PRO A 177 22.75 6.94 -8.76
C PRO A 177 22.63 5.83 -7.71
N ARG A 178 22.11 6.16 -6.53
CA ARG A 178 21.99 5.21 -5.41
C ARG A 178 20.81 4.26 -5.52
N GLN A 179 19.75 4.69 -6.20
CA GLN A 179 18.55 3.89 -6.41
C GLN A 179 18.00 4.14 -7.82
N ARG A 180 17.51 3.06 -8.43
CA ARG A 180 16.71 3.09 -9.66
C ARG A 180 15.22 3.07 -9.28
N VAL A 181 14.47 4.05 -9.75
CA VAL A 181 13.10 4.32 -9.32
C VAL A 181 12.11 4.15 -10.47
N ALA A 182 11.11 3.31 -10.29
CA ALA A 182 9.92 3.27 -11.15
C ALA A 182 8.85 4.20 -10.57
N LEU A 183 8.54 5.30 -11.27
CA LEU A 183 7.44 6.19 -10.92
C LEU A 183 6.18 5.77 -11.68
N ILE A 184 5.28 5.07 -10.99
CA ILE A 184 4.07 4.46 -11.54
C ILE A 184 2.88 5.39 -11.31
N VAL A 185 2.23 5.77 -12.41
CA VAL A 185 1.09 6.70 -12.40
C VAL A 185 -0.15 5.98 -12.96
N PRO A 186 -1.13 5.59 -12.11
CA PRO A 186 -2.40 5.06 -12.58
C PRO A 186 -3.19 6.17 -13.29
N PHE A 187 -3.72 5.88 -14.47
CA PHE A 187 -4.21 6.92 -15.37
C PHE A 187 -5.48 6.52 -16.12
N ARG A 188 -6.36 7.51 -16.35
CA ARG A 188 -7.43 7.47 -17.34
C ARG A 188 -8.04 8.86 -17.53
N ASP A 189 -8.09 9.37 -18.75
CA ASP A 189 -8.69 10.67 -19.11
C ASP A 189 -8.19 11.88 -18.29
N ARG A 190 -6.89 11.96 -18.00
CA ARG A 190 -6.28 13.04 -17.19
C ARG A 190 -5.11 13.73 -17.90
N GLU A 191 -5.16 13.85 -19.22
CA GLU A 191 -4.03 14.37 -20.01
C GLU A 191 -3.56 15.75 -19.52
N GLU A 192 -4.50 16.67 -19.27
CA GLU A 192 -4.20 18.00 -18.71
C GLU A 192 -3.43 17.92 -17.39
N HIS A 193 -3.82 17.02 -16.49
CA HIS A 193 -3.13 16.82 -15.21
C HIS A 193 -1.75 16.21 -15.43
N LEU A 194 -1.62 15.25 -16.36
CA LEU A 194 -0.33 14.63 -16.68
C LEU A 194 0.68 15.65 -17.20
N ARG A 195 0.25 16.65 -17.99
CA ARG A 195 1.13 17.71 -18.47
C ARG A 195 1.66 18.58 -17.33
N ILE A 196 0.79 18.99 -16.40
CA ILE A 196 1.20 19.72 -15.18
C ILE A 196 2.15 18.86 -14.33
N PHE A 197 1.79 17.59 -14.15
CA PHE A 197 2.57 16.62 -13.39
C PHE A 197 3.99 16.46 -13.96
N LEU A 198 4.12 16.21 -15.26
CA LEU A 198 5.42 16.04 -15.91
C LEU A 198 6.27 17.32 -15.84
N ASN A 199 5.66 18.48 -16.11
CA ASN A 199 6.32 19.79 -16.04
C ASN A 199 6.98 20.04 -14.67
N LEU A 200 6.31 19.60 -13.59
CA LEU A 200 6.81 19.76 -12.24
C LEU A 200 7.82 18.67 -11.84
N LEU A 201 7.47 17.40 -12.08
CA LEU A 201 8.19 16.27 -11.52
C LEU A 201 9.52 16.00 -12.23
N ILE A 202 9.60 16.18 -13.55
CA ILE A 202 10.85 15.89 -14.30
C ILE A 202 12.04 16.68 -13.73
N PRO A 203 12.03 18.03 -13.67
CA PRO A 203 13.16 18.77 -13.14
C PRO A 203 13.39 18.49 -11.65
N MET A 204 12.33 18.22 -10.88
CA MET A 204 12.46 17.88 -9.45
C MET A 204 13.21 16.55 -9.25
N LEU A 205 12.86 15.50 -9.98
CA LEU A 205 13.49 14.18 -9.89
C LEU A 205 14.96 14.22 -10.33
N GLN A 206 15.27 15.06 -11.33
CA GLN A 206 16.64 15.29 -11.78
C GLN A 206 17.50 15.95 -10.69
N ARG A 207 16.99 17.00 -10.03
CA ARG A 207 17.66 17.63 -8.88
C ARG A 207 17.89 16.65 -7.72
N GLN A 208 17.03 15.63 -7.57
CA GLN A 208 17.21 14.55 -6.59
C GLN A 208 18.27 13.50 -6.99
N LYS A 209 18.89 13.60 -8.19
CA LYS A 209 19.94 12.69 -8.69
C LYS A 209 19.52 11.21 -8.69
N LEU A 210 18.25 10.94 -9.00
CA LEU A 210 17.70 9.59 -9.10
C LEU A 210 17.94 9.02 -10.50
N ALA A 211 18.24 7.72 -10.62
CA ALA A 211 17.93 7.03 -11.87
C ALA A 211 16.44 6.71 -11.86
N TYR A 212 15.66 7.15 -12.84
CA TYR A 212 14.23 6.91 -12.83
C TYR A 212 13.65 6.59 -14.20
N ARG A 213 12.47 5.97 -14.18
CA ARG A 213 11.56 5.83 -15.31
C ARG A 213 10.16 6.23 -14.91
N ILE A 214 9.52 7.11 -15.68
CA ILE A 214 8.10 7.46 -15.52
C ILE A 214 7.25 6.46 -16.31
N ILE A 215 6.30 5.82 -15.66
CA ILE A 215 5.45 4.77 -16.24
C ILE A 215 3.98 5.11 -16.00
N VAL A 216 3.28 5.48 -17.07
CA VAL A 216 1.85 5.81 -17.05
C VAL A 216 1.05 4.57 -17.40
N ILE A 217 0.22 4.10 -16.46
CA ILE A 217 -0.60 2.90 -16.62
C ILE A 217 -2.04 3.34 -16.91
N GLU A 218 -2.42 3.31 -18.18
CA GLU A 218 -3.74 3.71 -18.61
C GLU A 218 -4.73 2.53 -18.64
N GLN A 219 -5.84 2.68 -17.92
CA GLN A 219 -6.90 1.68 -17.92
C GLN A 219 -7.80 1.81 -19.14
N ALA A 220 -7.93 0.73 -19.89
CA ALA A 220 -8.87 0.60 -21.00
C ALA A 220 -10.34 0.73 -20.54
N ARG A 221 -11.15 1.24 -21.46
CA ARG A 221 -12.61 1.30 -21.35
C ARG A 221 -13.25 -0.05 -21.71
N PRO A 222 -14.49 -0.34 -21.27
CA PRO A 222 -15.47 0.56 -20.62
C PRO A 222 -15.54 0.47 -19.09
N GLU A 223 -14.71 -0.36 -18.47
CA GLU A 223 -14.90 -0.74 -17.06
C GLU A 223 -14.69 0.42 -16.08
N VAL A 224 -15.24 0.27 -14.86
CA VAL A 224 -15.03 1.24 -13.77
C VAL A 224 -13.54 1.33 -13.44
N PHE A 225 -13.04 2.52 -13.12
CA PHE A 225 -11.62 2.71 -12.81
C PHE A 225 -11.24 1.89 -11.58
N ASN A 226 -10.09 1.23 -11.63
CA ASN A 226 -9.52 0.47 -10.54
C ASN A 226 -8.06 0.91 -10.37
N LYS A 227 -7.87 1.98 -9.59
CA LYS A 227 -6.57 2.60 -9.30
C LYS A 227 -5.57 1.58 -8.76
N ALA A 228 -6.02 0.75 -7.82
CA ALA A 228 -5.20 -0.28 -7.17
C ALA A 228 -4.68 -1.35 -8.14
N MET A 229 -5.53 -1.83 -9.05
CA MET A 229 -5.09 -2.73 -10.11
C MET A 229 -4.09 -2.06 -11.04
N MET A 230 -4.29 -0.78 -11.41
CA MET A 230 -3.33 -0.06 -12.26
C MET A 230 -1.96 0.08 -11.57
N MET A 231 -1.93 0.28 -10.26
CA MET A 231 -0.67 0.28 -9.49
C MET A 231 0.00 -1.10 -9.51
N ASN A 232 -0.75 -2.19 -9.29
CA ASN A 232 -0.23 -3.56 -9.39
C ASN A 232 0.31 -3.88 -10.80
N ILE A 233 -0.41 -3.50 -11.86
CA ILE A 233 0.04 -3.67 -13.24
C ILE A 233 1.32 -2.89 -13.48
N GLY A 234 1.39 -1.64 -13.01
CA GLY A 234 2.60 -0.84 -13.12
C GLY A 234 3.81 -1.49 -12.46
N PHE A 235 3.62 -2.13 -11.29
CA PHE A 235 4.69 -2.90 -10.67
C PHE A 235 5.14 -4.06 -11.54
N VAL A 236 4.20 -4.87 -12.07
CA VAL A 236 4.53 -6.02 -12.93
C VAL A 236 5.26 -5.58 -14.20
N GLU A 237 4.73 -4.56 -14.88
CA GLU A 237 5.29 -4.04 -16.13
C GLU A 237 6.64 -3.37 -15.93
N ALA A 238 6.82 -2.60 -14.85
CA ALA A 238 8.12 -2.02 -14.50
C ALA A 238 9.22 -3.09 -14.35
N ASN A 239 8.91 -4.20 -13.66
CA ASN A 239 9.86 -5.31 -13.49
C ASN A 239 10.19 -6.04 -14.83
N GLN A 240 9.45 -5.82 -15.92
CA GLN A 240 9.80 -6.34 -17.26
C GLN A 240 10.74 -5.40 -18.02
N LEU A 241 10.79 -4.13 -17.64
CA LEU A 241 11.60 -3.11 -18.30
C LEU A 241 13.03 -3.08 -17.74
N GLU A 242 13.13 -3.16 -16.41
CA GLU A 242 14.37 -2.96 -15.69
C GLU A 242 14.30 -3.49 -14.25
N ASP A 243 15.48 -3.73 -13.66
CA ASP A 243 15.65 -4.04 -12.24
C ASP A 243 15.62 -2.75 -11.41
N PHE A 244 14.42 -2.39 -10.93
CA PHE A 244 14.20 -1.22 -10.08
C PHE A 244 14.36 -1.55 -8.59
N ASP A 245 15.05 -0.67 -7.86
CA ASP A 245 15.20 -0.77 -6.41
C ASP A 245 13.96 -0.28 -5.68
N CYS A 246 13.31 0.75 -6.24
CA CYS A 246 12.20 1.47 -5.63
C CYS A 246 11.03 1.67 -6.58
N PHE A 247 9.82 1.55 -6.05
CA PHE A 247 8.56 1.75 -6.76
C PHE A 247 7.78 2.85 -6.05
N ILE A 248 7.54 3.96 -6.75
CA ILE A 248 6.70 5.06 -6.29
C ILE A 248 5.36 4.95 -7.01
N PHE A 249 4.26 4.82 -6.27
CA PHE A 249 2.90 4.83 -6.80
C PHE A 249 2.31 6.21 -6.56
N HIS A 250 1.86 6.89 -7.61
CA HIS A 250 1.59 8.32 -7.55
C HIS A 250 0.32 8.74 -8.27
N ASP A 251 -0.60 9.39 -7.56
CA ASP A 251 -1.78 10.01 -8.13
C ASP A 251 -1.37 11.22 -8.99
N VAL A 252 -1.84 11.26 -10.25
CA VAL A 252 -1.43 12.28 -11.24
C VAL A 252 -1.84 13.71 -10.87
N ASP A 253 -2.77 13.88 -9.93
CA ASP A 253 -3.30 15.17 -9.49
C ASP A 253 -2.68 15.69 -8.20
N MET A 254 -1.67 15.00 -7.65
CA MET A 254 -0.93 15.45 -6.48
C MET A 254 0.43 16.00 -6.89
N LEU A 255 0.74 17.23 -6.47
CA LEU A 255 1.95 17.94 -6.86
C LEU A 255 2.80 18.25 -5.61
N PRO A 256 4.03 17.72 -5.49
CA PRO A 256 4.90 17.98 -4.34
C PRO A 256 5.37 19.44 -4.32
N GLU A 257 5.37 20.08 -3.16
CA GLU A 257 5.75 21.50 -3.01
C GLU A 257 7.22 21.72 -2.63
N ASP A 258 7.97 20.65 -2.40
CA ASP A 258 9.32 20.71 -1.84
C ASP A 258 10.15 19.56 -2.38
N ASP A 259 11.25 19.88 -3.07
CA ASP A 259 12.10 18.85 -3.68
C ASP A 259 12.98 18.10 -2.66
N ARG A 260 12.97 18.53 -1.39
CA ARG A 260 13.50 17.74 -0.26
C ARG A 260 12.59 16.58 0.11
N ASN A 261 11.37 16.51 -0.43
CA ASN A 261 10.53 15.32 -0.34
C ASN A 261 11.02 14.27 -1.34
N LEU A 262 11.97 13.45 -0.91
CA LEU A 262 12.70 12.53 -1.78
C LEU A 262 11.81 11.39 -2.31
N TYR A 263 11.84 11.19 -3.63
CA TYR A 263 11.15 10.13 -4.36
C TYR A 263 12.00 8.85 -4.40
N SER A 264 12.51 8.46 -3.24
CA SER A 264 13.34 7.28 -3.03
C SER A 264 12.75 6.39 -1.93
N CYS A 265 13.16 5.13 -1.92
CA CYS A 265 12.68 4.18 -0.93
C CYS A 265 13.55 4.20 0.32
N SER A 266 12.92 3.97 1.47
CA SER A 266 13.58 3.86 2.76
C SER A 266 13.55 2.41 3.29
N ALA A 267 14.05 2.19 4.50
CA ALA A 267 13.97 0.90 5.20
C ALA A 267 12.52 0.45 5.47
N MET A 268 11.56 1.36 5.34
CA MET A 268 10.14 1.12 5.54
C MET A 268 9.32 1.73 4.38
N PRO A 269 8.11 1.23 4.10
CA PRO A 269 7.19 1.88 3.16
C PRO A 269 6.96 3.35 3.54
N ARG A 270 7.14 4.26 2.59
CA ARG A 270 7.07 5.70 2.83
C ARG A 270 5.79 6.29 2.25
N HIS A 271 5.09 7.10 3.03
CA HIS A 271 3.96 7.90 2.56
C HIS A 271 4.49 9.25 2.12
N VAL A 272 4.80 9.35 0.83
CA VAL A 272 5.39 10.53 0.20
C VAL A 272 4.36 11.66 0.14
N GLY A 273 3.10 11.33 -0.19
CA GLY A 273 1.96 12.24 -0.41
C GLY A 273 1.12 12.61 0.82
N ALA A 274 1.72 12.66 2.02
CA ALA A 274 0.95 12.65 3.27
C ALA A 274 0.18 13.93 3.63
N TYR A 275 0.71 15.12 3.30
CA TYR A 275 0.15 16.39 3.75
C TYR A 275 -0.33 17.22 2.56
N CYS A 276 -1.60 17.08 2.20
CA CYS A 276 -2.15 17.77 1.03
C CYS A 276 -3.03 18.98 1.41
N ASP A 277 -2.96 20.03 0.59
CA ASP A 277 -3.67 21.31 0.72
C ASP A 277 -5.19 21.15 0.87
N LYS A 278 -5.78 20.15 0.18
CA LYS A 278 -7.19 19.76 0.30
C LYS A 278 -7.61 19.49 1.74
N TRP A 279 -6.70 19.02 2.57
CA TRP A 279 -6.92 18.75 3.99
C TRP A 279 -6.14 19.72 4.89
N ASN A 280 -5.84 20.92 4.38
CA ASN A 280 -5.09 21.96 5.07
C ASN A 280 -3.73 21.46 5.61
N TYR A 281 -3.04 20.65 4.81
CA TYR A 281 -1.76 20.02 5.16
C TYR A 281 -1.81 19.21 6.46
N LYS A 282 -2.97 18.62 6.78
CA LYS A 282 -3.14 17.67 7.87
C LYS A 282 -3.44 16.30 7.30
N VAL A 283 -2.87 15.27 7.91
CA VAL A 283 -3.22 13.89 7.62
C VAL A 283 -4.69 13.67 8.03
N PRO A 284 -5.59 13.27 7.11
CA PRO A 284 -7.03 13.16 7.41
C PRO A 284 -7.36 12.21 8.56
N TYR A 285 -6.65 11.08 8.63
CA TYR A 285 -6.69 10.09 9.69
C TYR A 285 -5.40 9.29 9.65
N GLN A 286 -4.97 8.72 10.78
CA GLN A 286 -3.63 8.13 10.91
C GLN A 286 -3.33 7.06 9.87
N ASP A 287 -4.31 6.23 9.54
CA ASP A 287 -4.16 5.03 8.72
C ASP A 287 -4.17 5.32 7.20
N ILE A 288 -4.27 6.58 6.78
CA ILE A 288 -4.26 6.92 5.35
C ILE A 288 -2.88 6.67 4.73
N PHE A 289 -2.87 5.98 3.59
CA PHE A 289 -1.68 5.66 2.81
C PHE A 289 -1.94 5.77 1.29
N GLY A 290 -2.51 6.91 0.89
CA GLY A 290 -2.86 7.23 -0.49
C GLY A 290 -2.05 8.37 -1.09
N GLY A 291 -2.47 8.88 -2.25
CA GLY A 291 -1.81 10.00 -2.92
C GLY A 291 -0.48 9.60 -3.57
N ALA A 292 0.59 9.54 -2.79
CA ALA A 292 1.90 9.07 -3.26
C ALA A 292 2.57 8.18 -2.22
N THR A 293 2.99 6.98 -2.61
CA THR A 293 3.60 5.98 -1.71
C THR A 293 4.82 5.33 -2.32
N ALA A 294 5.79 4.95 -1.49
CA ALA A 294 7.03 4.32 -1.91
C ALA A 294 7.21 2.95 -1.28
N PHE A 295 7.58 1.97 -2.11
CA PHE A 295 7.89 0.61 -1.67
C PHE A 295 9.15 0.10 -2.36
N THR A 296 10.00 -0.59 -1.60
CA THR A 296 11.00 -1.48 -2.22
C THR A 296 10.27 -2.65 -2.88
N GLY A 297 10.88 -3.22 -3.93
CA GLY A 297 10.34 -4.43 -4.57
C GLY A 297 9.98 -5.56 -3.59
N PRO A 298 10.86 -5.91 -2.62
CA PRO A 298 10.54 -6.88 -1.58
C PRO A 298 9.37 -6.49 -0.68
N HIS A 299 9.27 -5.24 -0.21
CA HIS A 299 8.14 -4.82 0.62
C HIS A 299 6.82 -4.93 -0.15
N PHE A 300 6.80 -4.52 -1.43
CA PHE A 300 5.61 -4.60 -2.25
C PHE A 300 5.15 -6.04 -2.48
N ARG A 301 6.09 -6.96 -2.72
CA ARG A 301 5.79 -8.40 -2.81
C ARG A 301 5.33 -8.98 -1.47
N LEU A 302 5.95 -8.59 -0.36
CA LEU A 302 5.60 -9.05 0.99
C LEU A 302 4.16 -8.72 1.38
N VAL A 303 3.67 -7.52 1.01
CA VAL A 303 2.29 -7.11 1.26
C VAL A 303 1.29 -7.65 0.22
N ASN A 304 1.77 -8.45 -0.75
CA ASN A 304 1.00 -8.96 -1.89
C ASN A 304 0.38 -7.81 -2.72
N GLY A 305 1.09 -6.70 -2.90
CA GLY A 305 0.61 -5.52 -3.61
C GLY A 305 -0.70 -4.92 -3.09
N PHE A 306 -1.35 -4.10 -3.91
CA PHE A 306 -2.67 -3.55 -3.62
C PHE A 306 -3.78 -4.59 -3.82
N SER A 307 -4.95 -4.36 -3.23
CA SER A 307 -6.15 -5.16 -3.50
C SER A 307 -6.68 -4.93 -4.91
N ASN A 308 -7.04 -5.99 -5.63
CA ASN A 308 -7.66 -5.84 -6.96
C ASN A 308 -9.16 -5.55 -6.89
N GLN A 309 -9.74 -5.48 -5.69
CA GLN A 309 -11.18 -5.48 -5.50
C GLN A 309 -11.79 -4.09 -5.47
N TYR A 310 -11.00 -3.02 -5.42
CA TYR A 310 -11.53 -1.65 -5.30
C TYR A 310 -11.84 -1.03 -6.67
N TYR A 311 -13.04 -1.31 -7.16
CA TYR A 311 -13.63 -0.63 -8.33
C TYR A 311 -14.35 0.64 -7.89
N GLY A 312 -13.98 1.77 -8.48
CA GLY A 312 -14.51 3.07 -8.12
C GLY A 312 -13.55 3.86 -7.23
N TRP A 313 -14.04 4.96 -6.68
CA TRP A 313 -13.27 5.76 -5.73
C TRP A 313 -13.42 5.25 -4.30
N GLY A 314 -12.29 4.99 -3.62
CA GLY A 314 -12.19 4.85 -2.17
C GLY A 314 -11.95 3.43 -1.65
N GLY A 315 -11.18 3.36 -0.56
CA GLY A 315 -10.90 2.16 0.25
C GLY A 315 -9.59 1.44 -0.12
N GLU A 316 -9.02 1.70 -1.28
CA GLU A 316 -7.76 1.06 -1.70
C GLU A 316 -6.55 1.56 -0.91
N ASP A 317 -6.51 2.86 -0.62
CA ASP A 317 -5.45 3.53 0.15
C ASP A 317 -5.44 3.06 1.62
N ASP A 318 -6.63 2.75 2.16
CA ASP A 318 -6.83 2.20 3.49
C ASP A 318 -6.40 0.72 3.55
N ASP A 319 -6.78 -0.07 2.53
CA ASP A 319 -6.47 -1.50 2.48
C ASP A 319 -4.96 -1.74 2.40
N ILE A 320 -4.24 -0.97 1.58
CA ILE A 320 -2.77 -1.09 1.49
C ILE A 320 -2.08 -0.75 2.82
N PHE A 321 -2.58 0.23 3.59
CA PHE A 321 -2.07 0.51 4.92
C PHE A 321 -2.21 -0.71 5.83
N GLN A 322 -3.40 -1.33 5.85
CA GLN A 322 -3.64 -2.51 6.67
C GLN A 322 -2.78 -3.71 6.24
N ARG A 323 -2.44 -3.83 4.94
CA ARG A 323 -1.50 -4.85 4.45
C ARG A 323 -0.09 -4.62 4.95
N VAL A 324 0.39 -3.36 4.95
CA VAL A 324 1.69 -2.99 5.52
C VAL A 324 1.76 -3.36 7.00
N VAL A 325 0.74 -3.02 7.77
CA VAL A 325 0.64 -3.38 9.20
C VAL A 325 0.58 -4.90 9.40
N ALA A 326 -0.18 -5.62 8.56
CA ALA A 326 -0.27 -7.07 8.62
C ALA A 326 1.08 -7.76 8.34
N ALA A 327 1.87 -7.20 7.43
CA ALA A 327 3.23 -7.61 7.12
C ALA A 327 4.27 -7.20 8.18
N LYS A 328 3.84 -6.61 9.30
CA LYS A 328 4.70 -6.10 10.39
C LYS A 328 5.67 -5.00 9.96
N LEU A 329 5.35 -4.31 8.87
CA LEU A 329 6.03 -3.11 8.43
C LEU A 329 5.37 -1.87 9.07
N LYS A 330 6.09 -0.74 9.04
CA LYS A 330 5.58 0.55 9.50
C LYS A 330 5.51 1.51 8.32
N VAL A 331 4.52 2.38 8.30
CA VAL A 331 4.50 3.51 7.37
C VAL A 331 5.32 4.65 7.98
N VAL A 332 6.25 5.20 7.20
CA VAL A 332 7.05 6.37 7.58
C VAL A 332 6.65 7.60 6.76
N ARG A 333 6.75 8.78 7.37
CA ARG A 333 6.45 10.08 6.75
C ARG A 333 7.57 11.07 7.05
N TYR A 334 7.92 11.87 6.05
CA TYR A 334 8.64 13.11 6.34
C TYR A 334 7.72 14.09 7.06
N PRO A 335 8.28 15.05 7.82
CA PRO A 335 7.48 16.05 8.49
C PRO A 335 6.69 16.92 7.49
N SER A 336 5.58 17.48 7.96
CA SER A 336 4.73 18.40 7.18
C SER A 336 5.42 19.68 6.69
N SER A 337 6.65 19.97 7.14
CA SER A 337 7.49 21.05 6.61
C SER A 337 8.03 20.74 5.22
N VAL A 338 8.19 19.46 4.88
CA VAL A 338 8.79 18.96 3.63
C VAL A 338 7.76 18.23 2.77
N ALA A 339 6.95 17.32 3.33
CA ALA A 339 6.04 16.48 2.54
C ALA A 339 4.69 17.13 2.18
N ARG A 340 4.69 18.41 1.80
CA ARG A 340 3.47 19.11 1.37
C ARG A 340 3.15 18.86 -0.08
N TYR A 341 1.85 18.78 -0.37
CA TYR A 341 1.31 18.61 -1.71
C TYR A 341 0.17 19.58 -1.98
N THR A 342 0.14 20.08 -3.20
CA THR A 342 -1.03 20.75 -3.77
C THR A 342 -1.78 19.76 -4.65
N MET A 343 -3.11 19.67 -4.49
CA MET A 343 -3.97 18.85 -5.35
C MET A 343 -4.54 19.68 -6.51
N ILE A 344 -4.39 19.19 -7.75
CA ILE A 344 -5.04 19.76 -8.92
C ILE A 344 -6.56 19.63 -8.74
N LYS A 345 -7.26 20.76 -8.67
CA LYS A 345 -8.70 20.77 -8.44
C LYS A 345 -9.44 20.18 -9.64
N HIS A 346 -10.27 19.18 -9.38
CA HIS A 346 -11.15 18.61 -10.39
C HIS A 346 -12.52 18.27 -9.81
N LYS A 347 -13.54 18.22 -10.67
CA LYS A 347 -14.86 17.70 -10.28
C LYS A 347 -14.79 16.18 -10.11
N ALA A 348 -15.65 15.62 -9.26
CA ALA A 348 -15.78 14.18 -9.16
C ALA A 348 -16.14 13.59 -10.53
N ASP A 349 -15.39 12.58 -10.98
CA ASP A 349 -15.67 11.90 -12.24
C ASP A 349 -16.93 11.05 -12.08
N ARG A 350 -18.00 11.39 -12.82
CA ARG A 350 -19.26 10.64 -12.80
C ARG A 350 -19.09 9.18 -13.22
N ARG A 351 -18.02 8.85 -13.95
CA ARG A 351 -17.68 7.49 -14.41
C ARG A 351 -16.80 6.74 -13.41
N ASN A 352 -16.39 7.38 -12.31
CA ASN A 352 -15.68 6.77 -11.20
C ASN A 352 -16.53 6.92 -9.91
N PRO A 353 -17.62 6.14 -9.78
CA PRO A 353 -18.52 6.27 -8.64
C PRO A 353 -17.83 5.92 -7.33
N TYR A 354 -18.38 6.43 -6.22
CA TYR A 354 -17.98 5.99 -4.88
C TYR A 354 -18.13 4.47 -4.74
N ASN A 355 -17.05 3.82 -4.30
CA ASN A 355 -17.07 2.39 -4.01
C ASN A 355 -17.86 2.15 -2.71
N LYS A 356 -19.04 1.52 -2.84
CA LYS A 356 -19.92 1.20 -1.70
C LYS A 356 -19.28 0.26 -0.67
N ASN A 357 -18.24 -0.47 -1.08
CA ASN A 357 -17.48 -1.38 -0.23
C ASN A 357 -16.20 -0.75 0.33
N SER A 358 -15.94 0.54 0.12
CA SER A 358 -14.76 1.21 0.69
C SER A 358 -14.68 1.07 2.21
N GLY A 359 -15.83 1.00 2.89
CA GLY A 359 -15.93 0.71 4.33
C GLY A 359 -15.30 -0.62 4.77
N ILE A 360 -15.17 -1.59 3.87
CA ILE A 360 -14.54 -2.89 4.15
C ILE A 360 -13.02 -2.73 4.43
N ALA A 361 -12.39 -1.71 3.85
CA ALA A 361 -10.97 -1.43 4.04
C ALA A 361 -10.60 -1.10 5.49
N TRP A 362 -11.56 -0.59 6.27
CA TRP A 362 -11.38 -0.25 7.69
C TRP A 362 -11.26 -1.48 8.60
N GLY A 363 -11.59 -2.67 8.08
CA GLY A 363 -11.42 -3.91 8.79
C GLY A 363 -10.04 -4.51 8.57
N TYR A 364 -9.25 -4.66 9.64
CA TYR A 364 -8.01 -5.44 9.63
C TYR A 364 -8.30 -6.92 9.34
N ARG A 365 -7.85 -7.41 8.18
CA ARG A 365 -8.17 -8.73 7.60
C ARG A 365 -6.91 -9.44 7.08
N PRO A 366 -5.96 -9.82 7.94
CA PRO A 366 -4.66 -10.37 7.53
C PRO A 366 -4.78 -11.63 6.65
N GLN A 367 -5.79 -12.46 6.90
CA GLN A 367 -6.06 -13.66 6.10
C GLN A 367 -6.53 -13.34 4.67
N HIS A 368 -7.15 -12.17 4.46
CA HIS A 368 -7.63 -11.74 3.15
C HIS A 368 -6.47 -11.24 2.28
N TYR A 369 -5.53 -10.51 2.86
CA TYR A 369 -4.40 -9.90 2.14
C TYR A 369 -3.50 -10.93 1.44
N ALA A 370 -3.33 -12.11 2.04
CA ALA A 370 -2.58 -13.20 1.44
C ALA A 370 -3.34 -13.92 0.30
N ARG A 371 -4.66 -13.75 0.19
CA ARG A 371 -5.52 -14.47 -0.77
C ARG A 371 -5.79 -13.68 -2.05
N GLU A 372 -5.65 -12.37 -2.02
CA GLU A 372 -5.88 -11.52 -3.19
C GLU A 372 -4.97 -10.29 -3.17
N GLY A 373 -4.49 -9.93 -4.35
CA GLY A 373 -3.59 -8.81 -4.60
C GLY A 373 -2.71 -9.10 -5.81
N LEU A 374 -1.43 -8.77 -5.72
CA LEU A 374 -0.45 -8.95 -6.81
C LEU A 374 -0.43 -10.39 -7.36
N THR A 375 -0.47 -11.40 -6.49
CA THR A 375 -0.46 -12.83 -6.87
C THR A 375 -1.71 -13.30 -7.61
N THR A 376 -2.82 -12.55 -7.52
CA THR A 376 -4.08 -12.86 -8.20
C THR A 376 -4.40 -11.83 -9.29
N LEU A 377 -3.45 -10.96 -9.64
CA LEU A 377 -3.65 -9.92 -10.64
C LEU A 377 -3.92 -10.56 -12.00
N GLN A 378 -5.03 -10.16 -12.63
CA GLN A 378 -5.38 -10.55 -13.99
C GLN A 378 -5.64 -9.30 -14.82
N TYR A 379 -4.93 -9.18 -15.94
CA TYR A 379 -5.07 -8.09 -16.89
C TYR A 379 -4.55 -8.53 -18.26
N LYS A 380 -4.88 -7.76 -19.29
CA LYS A 380 -4.32 -7.90 -20.63
C LYS A 380 -3.63 -6.60 -21.02
N ARG A 381 -2.33 -6.66 -21.30
CA ARG A 381 -1.61 -5.54 -21.92
C ARG A 381 -2.04 -5.41 -23.38
N LEU A 382 -2.69 -4.29 -23.71
CA LEU A 382 -3.14 -3.98 -25.06
C LEU A 382 -2.06 -3.27 -25.87
N SER A 383 -1.30 -2.36 -25.24
CA SER A 383 -0.20 -1.64 -25.88
C SER A 383 0.89 -1.27 -24.87
N ILE A 384 2.10 -1.05 -25.37
CA ILE A 384 3.20 -0.41 -24.67
C ILE A 384 3.93 0.51 -25.64
N GLU A 385 4.15 1.77 -25.25
CA GLU A 385 4.83 2.79 -26.04
C GLU A 385 5.90 3.48 -25.20
N PHE A 386 7.12 3.59 -25.73
CA PHE A 386 8.21 4.35 -25.11
C PHE A 386 8.18 5.78 -25.63
N ARG A 387 7.29 6.60 -25.09
CA ARG A 387 7.18 8.03 -25.45
C ARG A 387 8.38 8.80 -24.86
N PRO A 388 8.78 9.95 -25.42
CA PRO A 388 9.98 10.65 -24.96
C PRO A 388 9.98 10.91 -23.44
N LEU A 389 8.85 11.37 -22.89
CA LEU A 389 8.75 11.77 -21.48
C LEU A 389 8.31 10.65 -20.51
N TYR A 390 7.73 9.55 -21.01
CA TYR A 390 7.24 8.45 -20.17
C TYR A 390 7.01 7.16 -20.97
N THR A 391 7.03 6.02 -20.29
CA THR A 391 6.54 4.76 -20.83
C THR A 391 5.02 4.69 -20.63
N TRP A 392 4.26 4.54 -21.71
CA TRP A 392 2.81 4.40 -21.66
C TRP A 392 2.43 2.92 -21.78
N VAL A 393 1.65 2.42 -20.85
CA VAL A 393 1.10 1.06 -20.89
C VAL A 393 -0.42 1.14 -20.90
N TYR A 394 -1.04 0.55 -21.91
CA TYR A 394 -2.49 0.47 -22.02
C TYR A 394 -2.97 -0.92 -21.62
N ALA A 395 -3.79 -1.01 -20.58
CA ALA A 395 -4.16 -2.28 -19.97
C ALA A 395 -5.68 -2.44 -19.83
N GLU A 396 -6.18 -3.62 -20.19
CA GLU A 396 -7.55 -4.05 -19.97
C GLU A 396 -7.64 -4.90 -18.70
N VAL A 397 -8.67 -4.65 -17.89
CA VAL A 397 -8.96 -5.38 -16.65
C VAL A 397 -10.37 -5.94 -16.69
N ALA A 398 -10.60 -7.00 -15.92
CA ALA A 398 -11.91 -7.63 -15.81
C ALA A 398 -12.95 -6.65 -15.24
N ALA A 399 -14.17 -6.76 -15.75
CA ALA A 399 -15.32 -6.02 -15.28
C ALA A 399 -15.57 -6.25 -13.78
N GLN A 400 -16.12 -5.23 -13.12
CA GLN A 400 -16.56 -5.36 -11.73
C GLN A 400 -17.56 -6.53 -11.62
N PRO A 401 -17.34 -7.52 -10.73
CA PRO A 401 -18.28 -8.62 -10.56
C PRO A 401 -19.68 -8.11 -10.19
N LYS A 402 -20.74 -8.65 -10.80
CA LYS A 402 -22.13 -8.18 -10.60
C LYS A 402 -22.61 -8.26 -9.15
N ASP A 403 -22.07 -9.20 -8.37
CA ASP A 403 -22.39 -9.38 -6.95
C ASP A 403 -21.56 -8.50 -6.02
N PHE A 404 -20.61 -7.73 -6.54
CA PHE A 404 -19.71 -6.91 -5.74
C PHE A 404 -20.45 -5.86 -4.90
N ASN A 405 -21.52 -5.26 -5.43
CA ASN A 405 -22.33 -4.27 -4.70
C ASN A 405 -23.44 -4.88 -3.85
N ARG A 406 -23.59 -6.21 -3.80
CA ARG A 406 -24.46 -6.79 -2.77
C ARG A 406 -23.72 -6.60 -1.46
N PRO A 407 -24.31 -5.99 -0.42
CA PRO A 407 -23.72 -6.08 0.90
C PRO A 407 -23.48 -7.57 1.11
N GLN A 408 -22.21 -7.96 1.32
CA GLN A 408 -21.96 -9.28 1.86
C GLN A 408 -22.87 -9.31 3.07
N ARG A 409 -23.92 -10.15 3.02
CA ARG A 409 -24.57 -10.55 4.24
C ARG A 409 -23.39 -11.09 5.01
N SER A 410 -22.91 -10.33 5.99
CA SER A 410 -22.32 -10.93 7.15
C SER A 410 -23.34 -12.01 7.47
N GLY A 411 -22.96 -13.26 7.18
CA GLY A 411 -23.59 -14.34 7.89
C GLY A 411 -23.52 -13.87 9.33
N THR A 412 -24.67 -13.62 9.94
CA THR A 412 -24.72 -13.58 11.39
C THR A 412 -23.83 -14.72 11.84
N PRO A 413 -22.86 -14.50 12.74
CA PRO A 413 -22.02 -15.58 13.24
C PRO A 413 -22.87 -16.44 14.18
N ALA A 414 -23.88 -17.11 13.63
CA ALA A 414 -24.59 -18.21 14.22
C ALA A 414 -23.90 -19.47 13.69
N THR A 415 -22.70 -19.78 14.22
CA THR A 415 -22.20 -21.15 14.47
C THR A 415 -20.70 -21.29 14.73
N VAL A 416 -19.86 -20.26 14.58
CA VAL A 416 -18.42 -20.39 14.91
C VAL A 416 -18.13 -20.01 16.38
N TRP A 417 -18.73 -20.76 17.30
CA TRP A 417 -18.29 -20.90 18.70
C TRP A 417 -18.26 -22.38 19.14
N GLN A 418 -18.13 -23.30 18.17
CA GLN A 418 -17.89 -24.71 18.44
C GLN A 418 -16.57 -25.14 17.81
N SER A 419 -15.46 -24.90 18.51
CA SER A 419 -14.28 -25.79 18.57
C SER A 419 -13.02 -25.10 19.08
N GLN A 420 -13.07 -24.58 20.31
CA GLN A 420 -11.85 -24.51 21.13
C GLN A 420 -12.17 -25.10 22.51
N ARG A 421 -12.08 -26.42 22.59
CA ARG A 421 -11.90 -27.14 23.85
C ARG A 421 -10.42 -27.01 24.26
N CYS A 422 -10.13 -26.09 25.17
CA CYS A 422 -8.97 -26.00 26.06
C CYS A 422 -9.33 -24.92 27.09
N MET A 423 -9.37 -25.04 28.41
CA MET A 423 -9.09 -26.07 29.43
C MET A 423 -10.05 -25.79 30.61
N PRO A 424 -10.55 -26.80 31.35
CA PRO A 424 -11.51 -26.60 32.45
C PRO A 424 -10.89 -26.12 33.78
N HIS A 425 -9.60 -25.76 33.84
CA HIS A 425 -8.92 -25.50 35.12
C HIS A 425 -9.18 -24.11 35.73
N VAL A 426 -9.56 -23.10 34.95
CA VAL A 426 -9.77 -21.73 35.47
C VAL A 426 -11.14 -21.57 36.15
N TRP A 427 -12.15 -22.30 35.68
CA TRP A 427 -13.51 -22.25 36.25
C TRP A 427 -13.62 -23.01 37.58
N CYS A 428 -12.84 -24.07 37.80
CA CYS A 428 -12.79 -24.77 39.09
C CYS A 428 -12.14 -23.95 40.21
N MET A 429 -11.14 -23.11 39.91
CA MET A 429 -10.51 -22.24 40.92
C MET A 429 -11.40 -21.07 41.35
N LEU A 430 -12.17 -20.49 40.43
CA LEU A 430 -13.10 -19.40 40.74
C LEU A 430 -14.31 -19.86 41.56
N LEU A 431 -14.78 -21.10 41.35
CA LEU A 431 -15.85 -21.70 42.17
C LEU A 431 -15.38 -22.07 43.59
N LEU A 432 -14.12 -22.49 43.78
CA LEU A 432 -13.57 -22.75 45.12
C LEU A 432 -13.39 -21.46 45.94
N LEU A 433 -12.98 -20.35 45.31
CA LEU A 433 -12.82 -19.06 45.98
C LEU A 433 -14.17 -18.43 46.38
N CYS A 434 -15.23 -18.63 45.58
CA CYS A 434 -16.57 -18.19 45.95
C CYS A 434 -17.20 -19.02 47.08
N LEU A 435 -16.88 -20.32 47.21
CA LEU A 435 -17.40 -21.16 48.30
C LEU A 435 -16.69 -20.91 49.63
N LEU A 436 -15.40 -20.54 49.61
CA LEU A 436 -14.66 -20.16 50.82
C LEU A 436 -15.04 -18.76 51.34
N SER A 437 -15.55 -17.87 50.48
CA SER A 437 -16.02 -16.54 50.89
C SER A 437 -17.42 -16.52 51.53
N VAL A 438 -18.18 -17.61 51.46
CA VAL A 438 -19.56 -17.68 52.00
C VAL A 438 -19.61 -18.34 53.39
N HIS A 439 -18.51 -18.94 53.87
CA HIS A 439 -18.49 -19.60 55.17
C HIS A 439 -17.98 -18.74 56.35
N ASP A 440 -17.78 -17.43 56.16
CA ASP A 440 -17.26 -16.55 57.22
C ASP A 440 -18.22 -15.41 57.62
N ASN A 441 -19.51 -15.55 57.30
CA ASN A 441 -20.56 -14.60 57.71
C ASN A 441 -21.69 -15.26 58.50
N HIS A 442 -21.34 -16.21 59.37
CA HIS A 442 -22.16 -16.62 60.49
C HIS A 442 -21.27 -17.01 61.68
N ARG A 443 -20.80 -16.01 62.43
CA ARG A 443 -20.57 -16.06 63.88
C ARG A 443 -20.77 -14.69 64.48
#